data_AF-A0A8B9SWX1-F1
#
_entry.id   AF-A0A8B9SWX1-F1
#
_cell.length_a   1.000
_cell.length_b   1.000
_cell.length_c   1.000
_cell.angle_alpha   90.00
_cell.angle_beta   90.00
_cell.angle_gamma   90.00
#
_symmetry.space_group_name_H-M   'P 1'
#
loop_
_entity.id
_entity.type
_entity.pdbx_description
1 polymer ?
#
loop_
_entity_poly.entity_id
_entity_poly.type
_entity_poly.pdbx_seq_one_letter_code
_entity_poly.pdbx_strand_id
1 'polypeptide(L)'
;MELENIVANTVLLKAREGGGGKRKGRSKKWREILRFPHISQCNELRRGLEPDYGSLCEKQPIGRLLFRQFCETRPELLRCIRFLDAAADYELAPDEKRKEMGEEIIRRFLHQESPDYLPEISQAHVSRCLEELQKSPCKELFSSCLHPLRQYLSRAPFADYLDSMYFDRFLQWKYLERQSVTKDTFRQYRILGKGGFGEVCACQVRATGKMYACKKLEKKRIKKRKGEAMALNEKQILEKVNSRFVVSLAYAYETKDALCLVLTIMNGGDLKFHIYNMGNPGFEDERVVFYAAEICCGLQHLHQEGIVYRDLKPENILLDDDGHIRISDLGLAIKIPEGETIRGRVGTVGYMAPEVINNERYTFSPDWWGLGCLVYEMIAGQSPFRARKERVKREEVEKRVQEEQEHYSDKFSEDARAICTLLLAKDPQQRLGCGADGAAEVKRHPFFRTINFKRLEAGITKPSFVPDPRAVYCKDVLDIEQFSTVKGVNLDQADN
;
A
#
# COMPACT_ATOMS: atom_id res chain seq x y z
N MET A 1 9.46 34.46 2.59
CA MET A 1 8.57 33.38 3.05
C MET A 1 7.50 34.03 3.90
N GLU A 2 6.25 34.04 3.44
CA GLU A 2 5.15 34.75 4.12
C GLU A 2 4.79 34.07 5.46
N LEU A 3 4.35 34.88 6.44
CA LEU A 3 4.06 34.46 7.82
C LEU A 3 3.12 33.24 7.88
N GLU A 4 2.14 33.16 6.98
CA GLU A 4 1.18 32.05 6.91
C GLU A 4 1.85 30.69 6.65
N ASN A 5 2.83 30.63 5.75
CA ASN A 5 3.51 29.38 5.42
C ASN A 5 4.38 28.89 6.60
N ILE A 6 5.05 29.83 7.29
CA ILE A 6 5.87 29.53 8.48
C ILE A 6 4.99 28.98 9.59
N VAL A 7 3.85 29.63 9.87
CA VAL A 7 2.89 29.17 10.88
C VAL A 7 2.35 27.79 10.52
N ALA A 8 1.91 27.59 9.28
CA ALA A 8 1.34 26.33 8.83
C ALA A 8 2.35 25.17 8.90
N ASN A 9 3.62 25.41 8.51
CA ASN A 9 4.71 24.44 8.64
C ASN A 9 5.03 24.11 10.10
N THR A 10 5.20 25.14 10.93
CA THR A 10 5.53 24.95 12.35
C THR A 10 4.47 24.13 13.08
N VAL A 11 3.19 24.40 12.78
CA VAL A 11 2.06 23.67 13.37
C VAL A 11 2.03 22.21 12.89
N LEU A 12 2.32 21.94 11.61
CA LEU A 12 2.39 20.58 11.08
C LEU A 12 3.55 19.78 11.70
N LEU A 13 4.76 20.35 11.72
CA LEU A 13 5.95 19.71 12.28
C LEU A 13 5.74 19.34 13.75
N LYS A 14 5.18 20.27 14.54
CA LYS A 14 4.83 20.00 15.95
C LYS A 14 3.80 18.88 16.09
N ALA A 15 2.87 18.73 15.14
CA ALA A 15 1.91 17.63 15.15
C ALA A 15 2.56 16.28 14.77
N ARG A 16 3.51 16.27 13.83
CA ARG A 16 4.30 15.08 13.44
C ARG A 16 5.12 14.54 14.60
N GLU A 17 5.72 15.40 15.41
CA GLU A 17 6.45 15.03 16.64
C GLU A 17 5.56 14.45 17.76
N GLY A 18 4.24 14.32 17.52
CA GLY A 18 3.27 13.83 18.50
C GLY A 18 2.69 14.94 19.39
N GLY A 19 2.94 16.21 19.08
CA GLY A 19 2.49 17.34 19.89
C GLY A 19 3.29 17.48 21.20
N GLY A 20 3.46 18.70 21.69
CA GLY A 20 4.35 19.04 22.81
C GLY A 20 3.93 18.55 24.21
N GLY A 21 3.39 17.34 24.38
CA GLY A 21 3.04 16.81 25.71
C GLY A 21 2.76 15.31 25.75
N LYS A 22 2.60 14.77 26.98
CA LYS A 22 2.44 13.33 27.30
C LYS A 22 1.30 12.59 26.56
N ARG A 23 0.41 13.31 25.88
CA ARG A 23 -0.79 12.75 25.23
C ARG A 23 -0.55 12.24 23.81
N LYS A 24 0.62 12.52 23.19
CA LYS A 24 0.95 12.12 21.81
C LYS A 24 -0.17 12.53 20.82
N GLY A 25 -0.58 13.81 20.85
CA GLY A 25 -1.62 14.36 19.97
C GLY A 25 -3.08 14.11 20.38
N ARG A 26 -3.35 13.17 21.31
CA ARG A 26 -4.72 12.83 21.73
C ARG A 26 -5.46 13.98 22.41
N SER A 27 -6.77 14.07 22.12
CA SER A 27 -7.71 14.95 22.84
C SER A 27 -7.70 14.68 24.34
N LYS A 28 -7.96 15.70 25.16
CA LYS A 28 -8.10 15.52 26.62
C LYS A 28 -9.23 14.54 26.98
N LYS A 29 -10.26 14.47 26.14
CA LYS A 29 -11.46 13.64 26.31
C LYS A 29 -11.42 12.29 25.56
N TRP A 30 -10.25 11.83 25.11
CA TRP A 30 -10.17 10.64 24.25
C TRP A 30 -10.76 9.37 24.86
N ARG A 31 -10.70 9.22 26.19
CA ARG A 31 -11.31 8.09 26.92
C ARG A 31 -12.84 8.14 26.92
N GLU A 32 -13.43 9.33 26.85
CA GLU A 32 -14.88 9.50 26.70
C GLU A 32 -15.29 9.18 25.26
N ILE A 33 -14.50 9.65 24.29
CA ILE A 33 -14.76 9.41 22.86
C ILE A 33 -14.69 7.92 22.52
N LEU A 34 -13.74 7.17 23.09
CA LEU A 34 -13.54 5.74 22.86
C LEU A 34 -14.03 4.87 24.03
N ARG A 35 -15.06 5.31 24.74
CA ARG A 35 -15.65 4.52 25.82
C ARG A 35 -16.36 3.31 25.22
N PHE A 36 -16.02 2.11 25.69
CA PHE A 36 -16.70 0.91 25.22
C PHE A 36 -18.19 0.93 25.58
N PRO A 37 -19.04 0.42 24.68
CA PRO A 37 -20.44 0.22 24.99
C PRO A 37 -20.60 -0.91 26.03
N HIS A 38 -21.77 -0.95 26.67
CA HIS A 38 -22.17 -2.14 27.41
C HIS A 38 -22.37 -3.30 26.44
N ILE A 39 -22.04 -4.54 26.85
CA ILE A 39 -22.04 -5.70 25.94
C ILE A 39 -23.42 -5.96 25.30
N SER A 40 -24.52 -5.66 25.99
CA SER A 40 -25.87 -5.77 25.44
C SER A 40 -26.13 -4.90 24.21
N GLN A 41 -25.40 -3.78 24.06
CA GLN A 41 -25.50 -2.90 22.88
C GLN A 41 -24.81 -3.52 21.66
N CYS A 42 -24.02 -4.59 21.83
CA CYS A 42 -23.36 -5.31 20.76
C CYS A 42 -24.16 -6.51 20.25
N ASN A 43 -25.36 -6.79 20.78
CA ASN A 43 -26.17 -7.96 20.41
C ASN A 43 -26.58 -7.98 18.93
N GLU A 44 -26.87 -6.80 18.35
CA GLU A 44 -27.13 -6.69 16.91
C GLU A 44 -25.88 -6.97 16.08
N LEU A 45 -24.72 -6.46 16.51
CA LEU A 45 -23.45 -6.74 15.85
C LEU A 45 -23.11 -8.23 15.90
N ARG A 46 -23.33 -8.90 17.04
CA ARG A 46 -23.11 -10.34 17.18
C ARG A 46 -23.92 -11.13 16.16
N ARG A 47 -25.22 -10.80 16.02
CA ARG A 47 -26.13 -11.49 15.08
C ARG A 47 -25.81 -11.23 13.62
N GLY A 48 -25.30 -10.03 13.30
CA GLY A 48 -24.99 -9.62 11.92
C GLY A 48 -23.57 -9.92 11.45
N LEU A 49 -22.68 -10.41 12.31
CA LEU A 49 -21.32 -10.79 11.93
C LEU A 49 -21.26 -12.25 11.50
N GLU A 50 -20.70 -12.50 10.33
CA GLU A 50 -20.41 -13.85 9.87
C GLU A 50 -19.24 -14.45 10.67
N PRO A 51 -19.38 -15.67 11.22
CA PRO A 51 -18.33 -16.35 11.97
C PRO A 51 -17.28 -16.96 11.02
N ASP A 52 -16.51 -16.11 10.34
CA ASP A 52 -15.41 -16.52 9.46
C ASP A 52 -14.05 -16.38 10.16
N TYR A 53 -13.34 -17.49 10.35
CA TYR A 53 -12.03 -17.52 11.01
C TYR A 53 -10.99 -16.66 10.27
N GLY A 54 -10.94 -16.76 8.94
CA GLY A 54 -9.96 -16.02 8.13
C GLY A 54 -10.13 -14.50 8.27
N SER A 55 -11.38 -14.03 8.26
CA SER A 55 -11.73 -12.63 8.46
C SER A 55 -11.46 -12.18 9.90
N LEU A 56 -12.03 -12.88 10.89
CA LEU A 56 -12.05 -12.41 12.28
C LEU A 56 -10.70 -12.60 12.98
N CYS A 57 -9.97 -13.68 12.70
CA CYS A 57 -8.77 -14.07 13.45
C CYS A 57 -7.46 -13.91 12.66
N GLU A 58 -7.51 -13.74 11.33
CA GLU A 58 -6.29 -13.53 10.53
C GLU A 58 -6.21 -12.12 9.92
N LYS A 59 -7.23 -11.70 9.16
CA LYS A 59 -7.22 -10.44 8.41
C LYS A 59 -7.38 -9.21 9.29
N GLN A 60 -8.21 -9.29 10.33
CA GLN A 60 -8.53 -8.14 11.19
C GLN A 60 -7.55 -8.02 12.36
N PRO A 61 -6.74 -6.95 12.46
CA PRO A 61 -5.64 -6.89 13.44
C PRO A 61 -6.07 -7.03 14.90
N ILE A 62 -7.16 -6.38 15.30
CA ILE A 62 -7.69 -6.46 16.68
C ILE A 62 -8.27 -7.85 16.96
N GLY A 63 -8.96 -8.46 15.99
CA GLY A 63 -9.51 -9.80 16.13
C GLY A 63 -8.40 -10.87 16.21
N ARG A 64 -7.36 -10.78 15.36
CA ARG A 64 -6.14 -11.59 15.47
C ARG A 64 -5.47 -11.46 16.83
N LEU A 65 -5.33 -10.23 17.34
CA LEU A 65 -4.74 -9.98 18.66
C LEU A 65 -5.56 -10.63 19.78
N LEU A 66 -6.88 -10.46 19.77
CA LEU A 66 -7.77 -11.01 20.80
C LEU A 66 -7.86 -12.54 20.72
N PHE A 67 -7.86 -13.12 19.52
CA PHE A 67 -7.78 -14.56 19.34
C PHE A 67 -6.47 -15.12 19.89
N ARG A 68 -5.35 -14.43 19.66
CA ARG A 68 -4.05 -14.83 20.24
C ARG A 68 -4.04 -14.74 21.76
N GLN A 69 -4.58 -13.66 22.34
CA GLN A 69 -4.75 -13.55 23.80
C GLN A 69 -5.63 -14.66 24.38
N PHE A 70 -6.67 -15.08 23.65
CA PHE A 70 -7.45 -16.25 24.00
C PHE A 70 -6.60 -17.53 23.95
N CYS A 71 -5.86 -17.78 22.87
CA CYS A 71 -4.98 -18.94 22.74
C CYS A 71 -3.88 -18.99 23.83
N GLU A 72 -3.36 -17.84 24.27
CA GLU A 72 -2.34 -17.76 25.34
C GLU A 72 -2.82 -18.32 26.68
N THR A 73 -4.14 -18.37 26.91
CA THR A 73 -4.72 -18.96 28.13
C THR A 73 -4.73 -20.50 28.13
N ARG A 74 -4.41 -21.12 26.99
CA ARG A 74 -4.56 -22.56 26.76
C ARG A 74 -3.24 -23.15 26.21
N PRO A 75 -2.50 -23.96 26.99
CA PRO A 75 -1.18 -24.45 26.58
C PRO A 75 -1.16 -25.13 25.20
N GLU A 76 -2.22 -25.88 24.87
CA GLU A 76 -2.37 -26.58 23.59
C GLU A 76 -2.51 -25.63 22.39
N LEU A 77 -3.12 -24.46 22.59
CA LEU A 77 -3.26 -23.44 21.54
C LEU A 77 -2.05 -22.52 21.49
N LEU A 78 -1.43 -22.23 22.64
CA LEU A 78 -0.23 -21.41 22.73
C LEU A 78 0.93 -21.98 21.90
N ARG A 79 1.16 -23.30 21.94
CA ARG A 79 2.17 -23.95 21.08
C ARG A 79 1.86 -23.81 19.58
N CYS A 80 0.58 -23.82 19.19
CA CYS A 80 0.17 -23.58 17.81
C CYS A 80 0.55 -22.16 17.37
N ILE A 81 0.23 -21.16 18.19
CA ILE A 81 0.58 -19.75 17.91
C ILE A 81 2.10 -19.57 17.81
N ARG A 82 2.86 -20.18 18.72
CA ARG A 82 4.33 -20.13 18.71
C ARG A 82 4.93 -20.73 17.44
N PHE A 83 4.38 -21.82 16.92
CA PHE A 83 4.82 -22.38 15.65
C PHE A 83 4.50 -21.47 14.47
N LEU A 84 3.30 -20.88 14.42
CA LEU A 84 2.94 -19.91 13.39
C LEU A 84 3.92 -18.72 13.36
N ASP A 85 4.32 -18.23 14.53
CA ASP A 85 5.29 -17.13 14.64
C ASP A 85 6.70 -17.56 14.23
N ALA A 86 7.15 -18.74 14.67
CA ALA A 86 8.46 -19.28 14.30
C ALA A 86 8.57 -19.53 12.78
N ALA A 87 7.52 -20.04 12.15
CA ALA A 87 7.46 -20.23 10.70
C ALA A 87 7.49 -18.88 9.95
N ALA A 88 6.79 -17.86 10.46
CA ALA A 88 6.84 -16.52 9.89
C ALA A 88 8.24 -15.89 10.02
N ASP A 89 8.91 -16.06 11.16
CA ASP A 89 10.28 -15.59 11.34
C ASP A 89 11.27 -16.33 10.42
N TYR A 90 11.05 -17.63 10.16
CA TYR A 90 11.86 -18.43 9.25
C TYR A 90 11.78 -17.93 7.80
N GLU A 91 10.58 -17.56 7.33
CA GLU A 91 10.39 -16.97 5.98
C GLU A 91 11.20 -15.68 5.78
N LEU A 92 11.47 -14.96 6.88
CA LEU A 92 12.19 -13.69 6.91
C LEU A 92 13.69 -13.84 7.20
N ALA A 93 14.14 -15.05 7.57
CA ALA A 93 15.52 -15.33 7.90
C ALA A 93 16.44 -15.16 6.68
N PRO A 94 17.66 -14.62 6.88
CA PRO A 94 18.73 -14.68 5.87
C PRO A 94 18.99 -16.11 5.41
N ASP A 95 19.41 -16.27 4.15
CA ASP A 95 19.60 -17.60 3.54
C ASP A 95 20.61 -18.45 4.35
N GLU A 96 21.65 -17.83 4.89
CA GLU A 96 22.72 -18.49 5.65
C GLU A 96 22.25 -19.04 7.00
N LYS A 97 21.20 -18.44 7.59
CA LYS A 97 20.64 -18.84 8.90
C LYS A 97 19.47 -19.81 8.77
N ARG A 98 18.96 -19.99 7.55
CA ARG A 98 17.68 -20.65 7.34
C ARG A 98 17.73 -22.13 7.72
N LYS A 99 18.84 -22.83 7.42
CA LYS A 99 19.02 -24.24 7.77
C LYS A 99 18.94 -24.47 9.29
N GLU A 100 19.79 -23.79 10.06
CA GLU A 100 19.83 -23.90 11.53
C GLU A 100 18.47 -23.59 12.16
N MET A 101 17.83 -22.51 11.70
CA MET A 101 16.51 -22.12 12.19
C MET A 101 15.43 -23.15 11.86
N GLY A 102 15.48 -23.75 10.66
CA GLY A 102 14.57 -24.82 10.27
C GLY A 102 14.72 -26.07 11.14
N GLU A 103 15.96 -26.49 11.41
CA GLU A 103 16.27 -27.63 12.29
C GLU A 103 15.71 -27.41 13.71
N GLU A 104 15.90 -26.20 14.26
CA GLU A 104 15.38 -25.84 15.58
C GLU A 104 13.84 -25.86 15.64
N ILE A 105 13.16 -25.32 14.62
CA ILE A 105 11.70 -25.33 14.54
C ILE A 105 11.16 -26.77 14.47
N ILE A 106 11.77 -27.62 13.63
CA ILE A 106 11.36 -29.02 13.52
C ILE A 106 11.56 -29.75 14.84
N ARG A 107 12.74 -29.60 15.46
CA ARG A 107 13.08 -30.22 16.76
C ARG A 107 12.09 -29.79 17.85
N ARG A 108 11.71 -28.52 17.86
CA ARG A 108 10.83 -27.96 18.89
C ARG A 108 9.35 -28.30 18.69
N PHE A 109 8.83 -28.25 17.48
CA PHE A 109 7.37 -28.32 17.27
C PHE A 109 6.91 -29.63 16.61
N LEU A 110 7.80 -30.32 15.89
CA LEU A 110 7.44 -31.49 15.08
C LEU A 110 8.03 -32.81 15.61
N HIS A 111 8.92 -32.74 16.61
CA HIS A 111 9.45 -33.93 17.29
C HIS A 111 8.53 -34.37 18.44
N GLN A 112 8.15 -35.65 18.47
CA GLN A 112 7.13 -36.19 19.38
C GLN A 112 7.50 -36.05 20.87
N GLU A 113 8.79 -36.10 21.20
CA GLU A 113 9.28 -35.97 22.59
C GLU A 113 9.34 -34.51 23.06
N SER A 114 9.09 -33.55 22.18
CA SER A 114 9.13 -32.14 22.55
C SER A 114 7.91 -31.74 23.38
N PRO A 115 8.07 -30.92 24.44
CA PRO A 115 6.93 -30.37 25.19
C PRO A 115 6.03 -29.46 24.32
N ASP A 116 6.57 -28.86 23.26
CA ASP A 116 5.84 -28.01 22.32
C ASP A 116 5.33 -28.79 21.08
N TYR A 117 5.33 -30.14 21.11
CA TYR A 117 4.90 -30.99 19.99
C TYR A 117 3.47 -30.69 19.52
N LEU A 118 3.29 -30.61 18.20
CA LEU A 118 2.03 -30.36 17.50
C LEU A 118 1.45 -31.65 16.89
N PRO A 119 0.53 -32.36 17.58
CA PRO A 119 -0.09 -33.58 17.05
C PRO A 119 -1.00 -33.32 15.84
N GLU A 120 -1.40 -32.07 15.60
CA GLU A 120 -2.25 -31.67 14.48
C GLU A 120 -1.52 -31.74 13.12
N ILE A 121 -0.18 -31.77 13.15
CA ILE A 121 0.65 -31.89 11.95
C ILE A 121 1.03 -33.37 11.76
N SER A 122 0.54 -33.98 10.69
CA SER A 122 0.81 -35.40 10.42
C SER A 122 2.28 -35.67 10.10
N GLN A 123 2.75 -36.89 10.41
CA GLN A 123 4.12 -37.33 10.13
C GLN A 123 4.50 -37.22 8.64
N ALA A 124 3.54 -37.32 7.73
CA ALA A 124 3.78 -37.11 6.30
C ALA A 124 4.26 -35.68 5.98
N HIS A 125 3.70 -34.66 6.64
CA HIS A 125 4.15 -33.27 6.48
C HIS A 125 5.54 -33.07 7.11
N VAL A 126 5.79 -33.69 8.27
CA VAL A 126 7.09 -33.63 8.95
C VAL A 126 8.20 -34.22 8.10
N SER A 127 7.99 -35.41 7.52
CA SER A 127 8.96 -36.05 6.63
C SER A 127 9.27 -35.19 5.40
N ARG A 128 8.24 -34.57 4.80
CA ARG A 128 8.44 -33.65 3.66
C ARG A 128 9.32 -32.46 4.05
N CYS A 129 9.03 -31.81 5.18
CA CYS A 129 9.85 -30.69 5.65
C CYS A 129 11.31 -31.11 5.92
N LEU A 130 11.53 -32.29 6.50
CA LEU A 130 12.89 -32.81 6.71
C LEU A 130 13.64 -33.06 5.39
N GLU A 131 12.98 -33.66 4.39
CA GLU A 131 13.57 -33.88 3.07
C GLU A 131 13.90 -32.58 2.33
N GLU A 132 12.99 -31.61 2.34
CA GLU A 132 13.19 -30.30 1.71
C GLU A 132 14.30 -29.52 2.39
N LEU A 133 14.37 -29.55 3.73
CA LEU A 133 15.41 -28.88 4.50
C LEU A 133 16.82 -29.41 4.18
N GLN A 134 16.96 -30.72 3.94
CA GLN A 134 18.24 -31.33 3.56
C GLN A 134 18.63 -31.03 2.10
N LYS A 135 17.65 -30.95 1.19
CA LYS A 135 17.91 -30.66 -0.24
C LYS A 135 18.26 -29.20 -0.46
N SER A 136 17.39 -28.29 -0.04
CA SER A 136 17.56 -26.84 -0.20
C SER A 136 16.58 -26.12 0.72
N PRO A 137 17.04 -25.39 1.75
CA PRO A 137 16.17 -24.63 2.64
C PRO A 137 15.51 -23.45 1.89
N CYS A 138 14.36 -23.72 1.28
CA CYS A 138 13.53 -22.70 0.65
C CYS A 138 12.75 -21.92 1.73
N LYS A 139 12.16 -20.79 1.33
CA LYS A 139 11.40 -19.93 2.25
C LYS A 139 10.06 -20.58 2.62
N GLU A 140 9.51 -21.37 1.71
CA GLU A 140 8.18 -21.99 1.80
C GLU A 140 8.18 -23.34 2.54
N LEU A 141 9.30 -23.70 3.20
CA LEU A 141 9.51 -25.00 3.85
C LEU A 141 8.33 -25.46 4.73
N PHE A 142 7.80 -24.56 5.55
CA PHE A 142 6.72 -24.88 6.50
C PHE A 142 5.32 -24.69 5.93
N SER A 143 5.16 -24.25 4.67
CA SER A 143 3.85 -23.97 4.06
C SER A 143 2.87 -25.15 4.16
N SER A 144 3.38 -26.37 3.95
CA SER A 144 2.59 -27.61 4.06
C SER A 144 2.15 -27.94 5.49
N CYS A 145 2.88 -27.48 6.51
CA CYS A 145 2.54 -27.62 7.92
C CYS A 145 1.56 -26.53 8.40
N LEU A 146 1.59 -25.34 7.81
CA LEU A 146 0.74 -24.22 8.20
C LEU A 146 -0.75 -24.46 7.90
N HIS A 147 -1.05 -25.10 6.77
CA HIS A 147 -2.44 -25.38 6.37
C HIS A 147 -3.23 -26.25 7.36
N PRO A 148 -2.77 -27.46 7.75
CA PRO A 148 -3.50 -28.30 8.71
C PRO A 148 -3.63 -27.62 10.08
N LEU A 149 -2.62 -26.87 10.53
CA LEU A 149 -2.68 -26.15 11.79
C LEU A 149 -3.74 -25.03 11.78
N ARG A 150 -3.83 -24.26 10.68
CA ARG A 150 -4.89 -23.25 10.52
C ARG A 150 -6.27 -23.89 10.45
N GLN A 151 -6.40 -25.04 9.80
CA GLN A 151 -7.65 -25.80 9.75
C GLN A 151 -8.08 -26.31 11.13
N TYR A 152 -7.13 -26.70 11.99
CA TYR A 152 -7.42 -27.04 13.38
C TYR A 152 -7.92 -25.82 14.16
N LEU A 153 -7.18 -24.71 14.11
CA LEU A 153 -7.54 -23.46 14.81
C LEU A 153 -8.90 -22.92 14.37
N SER A 154 -9.28 -23.10 13.11
CA SER A 154 -10.56 -22.61 12.55
C SER A 154 -11.79 -23.41 12.96
N ARG A 155 -11.63 -24.50 13.73
CA ARG A 155 -12.74 -25.39 14.16
C ARG A 155 -13.09 -25.16 15.63
N ALA A 156 -12.91 -26.17 16.48
CA ALA A 156 -13.27 -26.11 17.90
C ALA A 156 -12.60 -24.93 18.65
N PRO A 157 -11.29 -24.63 18.46
CA PRO A 157 -10.68 -23.47 19.10
C PRO A 157 -11.33 -22.14 18.71
N PHE A 158 -11.75 -21.99 17.46
CA PHE A 158 -12.46 -20.80 17.00
C PHE A 158 -13.88 -20.73 17.56
N ALA A 159 -14.61 -21.85 17.64
CA ALA A 159 -15.93 -21.89 18.29
C ALA A 159 -15.83 -21.47 19.78
N ASP A 160 -14.86 -22.03 20.52
CA ASP A 160 -14.61 -21.67 21.91
C ASP A 160 -14.25 -20.18 22.07
N TYR A 161 -13.50 -19.62 21.11
CA TYR A 161 -13.19 -18.19 21.09
C TYR A 161 -14.46 -17.34 20.92
N LEU A 162 -15.36 -17.70 20.00
CA LEU A 162 -16.62 -16.98 19.75
C LEU A 162 -17.53 -16.94 20.98
N ASP A 163 -17.45 -17.94 21.85
CA ASP A 163 -18.19 -18.02 23.12
C ASP A 163 -17.44 -17.40 24.32
N SER A 164 -16.25 -16.82 24.10
CA SER A 164 -15.40 -16.27 25.15
C SER A 164 -15.56 -14.75 25.36
N MET A 165 -15.10 -14.26 26.52
CA MET A 165 -15.01 -12.82 26.80
C MET A 165 -14.09 -12.04 25.85
N TYR A 166 -13.17 -12.73 25.15
CA TYR A 166 -12.30 -12.10 24.16
C TYR A 166 -13.08 -11.70 22.92
N PHE A 167 -14.05 -12.52 22.50
CA PHE A 167 -14.95 -12.16 21.42
C PHE A 167 -15.95 -11.07 21.84
N ASP A 168 -16.43 -11.08 23.09
CA ASP A 168 -17.19 -9.95 23.65
C ASP A 168 -16.42 -8.64 23.52
N ARG A 169 -15.12 -8.65 23.86
CA ARG A 169 -14.25 -7.49 23.70
C ARG A 169 -14.05 -7.12 22.24
N PHE A 170 -13.95 -8.09 21.33
CA PHE A 170 -13.89 -7.82 19.90
C PHE A 170 -15.15 -7.10 19.41
N LEU A 171 -16.34 -7.52 19.86
CA LEU A 171 -17.61 -6.88 19.52
C LEU A 171 -17.68 -5.43 20.02
N GLN A 172 -17.16 -5.13 21.22
CA GLN A 172 -17.06 -3.76 21.72
C GLN A 172 -16.13 -2.89 20.85
N TRP A 173 -15.01 -3.44 20.39
CA TRP A 173 -14.14 -2.74 19.42
C TRP A 173 -14.83 -2.52 18.08
N LYS A 174 -15.57 -3.52 17.58
CA LYS A 174 -16.33 -3.39 16.34
C LYS A 174 -17.46 -2.38 16.43
N TYR A 175 -18.08 -2.26 17.59
CA TYR A 175 -19.04 -1.20 17.84
C TYR A 175 -18.42 0.19 17.71
N LEU A 176 -17.22 0.40 18.28
CA LEU A 176 -16.50 1.67 18.16
C LEU A 176 -16.08 1.96 16.70
N GLU A 177 -15.64 0.94 15.96
CA GLU A 177 -15.29 1.07 14.54
C GLU A 177 -16.47 1.53 13.67
N ARG A 178 -17.70 1.09 13.99
CA ARG A 178 -18.92 1.42 13.24
C ARG A 178 -19.60 2.72 13.65
N GLN A 179 -19.04 3.49 14.58
CA GLN A 179 -19.59 4.80 14.93
C GLN A 179 -19.46 5.79 13.76
N SER A 180 -20.39 6.74 13.71
CA SER A 180 -20.41 7.72 12.62
C SER A 180 -19.16 8.59 12.61
N VAL A 181 -18.62 8.80 11.40
CA VAL A 181 -17.44 9.65 11.17
C VAL A 181 -17.91 10.97 10.58
N THR A 182 -17.59 12.06 11.27
CA THR A 182 -17.86 13.42 10.79
C THR A 182 -16.58 14.24 10.74
N LYS A 183 -16.67 15.48 10.22
CA LYS A 183 -15.57 16.47 10.27
C LYS A 183 -14.99 16.67 11.68
N ASP A 184 -15.80 16.48 12.74
CA ASP A 184 -15.39 16.72 14.12
C ASP A 184 -14.51 15.60 14.68
N THR A 185 -14.42 14.46 13.98
CA THR A 185 -13.47 13.37 14.26
C THR A 185 -12.02 13.83 14.09
N PHE A 186 -11.80 14.84 13.25
CA PHE A 186 -10.47 15.26 12.80
C PHE A 186 -10.09 16.67 13.26
N ARG A 187 -8.78 16.94 13.29
CA ARG A 187 -8.20 18.30 13.22
C ARG A 187 -7.55 18.44 11.85
N GLN A 188 -7.76 19.56 11.17
CA GLN A 188 -7.12 19.86 9.89
C GLN A 188 -5.86 20.69 10.10
N TYR A 189 -4.89 20.49 9.21
CA TYR A 189 -3.61 21.19 9.14
C TYR A 189 -3.42 21.74 7.72
N ARG A 190 -2.18 22.08 7.36
CA ARG A 190 -1.87 22.65 6.05
C ARG A 190 -2.25 21.76 4.87
N ILE A 191 -2.47 22.40 3.73
CA ILE A 191 -2.56 21.76 2.43
C ILE A 191 -1.20 21.16 2.08
N LEU A 192 -1.21 19.93 1.59
CA LEU A 192 -0.06 19.18 1.12
C LEU A 192 0.06 19.22 -0.40
N GLY A 193 -1.08 19.26 -1.10
CA GLY A 193 -1.12 19.29 -2.55
C GLY A 193 -2.52 19.48 -3.10
N LYS A 194 -2.63 19.44 -4.42
CA LYS A 194 -3.87 19.64 -5.18
C LYS A 194 -4.08 18.48 -6.13
N GLY A 195 -5.28 17.91 -6.11
CA GLY A 195 -5.71 16.84 -7.02
C GLY A 195 -6.74 17.33 -8.03
N GLY A 196 -7.22 16.42 -8.89
CA GLY A 196 -8.15 16.76 -9.96
C GLY A 196 -9.46 17.40 -9.50
N PHE A 197 -10.02 16.95 -8.36
CA PHE A 197 -11.32 17.38 -7.84
C PHE A 197 -11.26 18.26 -6.58
N GLY A 198 -10.06 18.62 -6.10
CA GLY A 198 -9.91 19.42 -4.89
C GLY A 198 -8.51 19.35 -4.30
N GLU A 199 -8.41 19.47 -3.00
CA GLU A 199 -7.15 19.57 -2.26
C GLU A 199 -6.87 18.34 -1.40
N VAL A 200 -5.60 18.15 -1.06
CA VAL A 200 -5.16 17.18 -0.04
C VAL A 200 -4.56 17.97 1.12
N CYS A 201 -5.07 17.80 2.33
CA CYS A 201 -4.52 18.42 3.54
C CYS A 201 -4.11 17.39 4.58
N ALA A 202 -3.14 17.71 5.42
CA ALA A 202 -2.86 16.88 6.59
C ALA A 202 -4.01 16.97 7.60
N CYS A 203 -4.34 15.85 8.25
CA CYS A 203 -5.32 15.81 9.33
C CYS A 203 -4.88 14.86 10.46
N GLN A 204 -5.48 15.02 11.63
CA GLN A 204 -5.22 14.18 12.80
C GLN A 204 -6.53 13.70 13.43
N VAL A 205 -6.63 12.40 13.71
CA VAL A 205 -7.76 11.84 14.46
C VAL A 205 -7.70 12.34 15.90
N ARG A 206 -8.74 13.02 16.37
CA ARG A 206 -8.75 13.66 17.70
C ARG A 206 -8.59 12.64 18.84
N ALA A 207 -9.19 11.47 18.70
CA ALA A 207 -9.18 10.45 19.75
C ALA A 207 -7.83 9.75 19.89
N THR A 208 -7.16 9.43 18.78
CA THR A 208 -5.94 8.61 18.76
C THR A 208 -4.67 9.43 18.60
N GLY A 209 -4.75 10.65 18.08
CA GLY A 209 -3.58 11.49 17.75
C GLY A 209 -2.88 11.08 16.46
N LYS A 210 -3.36 10.05 15.75
CA LYS A 210 -2.75 9.55 14.52
C LYS A 210 -2.96 10.53 13.36
N MET A 211 -1.88 10.78 12.62
CA MET A 211 -1.86 11.65 11.44
C MET A 211 -2.30 10.89 10.18
N TYR A 212 -2.97 11.59 9.28
CA TYR A 212 -3.47 11.11 8.00
C TYR A 212 -3.44 12.24 6.96
N ALA A 213 -3.59 11.89 5.69
CA ALA A 213 -3.90 12.83 4.61
C ALA A 213 -5.40 12.80 4.34
N CYS A 214 -6.03 13.95 4.12
CA CYS A 214 -7.45 14.07 3.78
C CYS A 214 -7.57 14.62 2.36
N LYS A 215 -7.86 13.73 1.39
CA LYS A 215 -8.18 14.09 0.00
C LYS A 215 -9.65 14.56 -0.02
N LYS A 216 -9.86 15.85 -0.24
CA LYS A 216 -11.19 16.47 -0.34
C LYS A 216 -11.57 16.62 -1.80
N LEU A 217 -12.69 16.02 -2.19
CA LEU A 217 -13.25 16.08 -3.53
C LEU A 217 -14.48 16.99 -3.50
N GLU A 218 -14.42 18.17 -4.11
CA GLU A 218 -15.51 19.16 -4.11
C GLU A 218 -16.74 18.61 -4.85
N LYS A 219 -17.89 18.51 -4.17
CA LYS A 219 -19.14 17.93 -4.74
C LYS A 219 -19.56 18.62 -6.03
N LYS A 220 -19.54 19.96 -6.06
CA LYS A 220 -19.88 20.75 -7.26
C LYS A 220 -18.91 20.52 -8.41
N ARG A 221 -17.63 20.25 -8.13
CA ARG A 221 -16.61 19.99 -9.15
C ARG A 221 -16.73 18.59 -9.73
N ILE A 222 -17.07 17.61 -8.89
CA ILE A 222 -17.44 16.25 -9.32
C ILE A 222 -18.60 16.33 -10.30
N LYS A 223 -19.73 16.95 -9.90
CA LYS A 223 -20.92 17.10 -10.75
C LYS A 223 -20.63 17.80 -12.07
N LYS A 224 -19.90 18.93 -12.03
CA LYS A 224 -19.53 19.68 -13.24
C LYS A 224 -18.74 18.83 -14.24
N ARG A 225 -17.94 17.89 -13.77
CA ARG A 225 -17.07 17.05 -14.59
C ARG A 225 -17.63 15.64 -14.83
N LYS A 226 -18.82 15.31 -14.30
CA LYS A 226 -19.39 13.96 -14.32
C LYS A 226 -18.42 12.91 -13.75
N GLY A 227 -17.80 13.25 -12.61
CA GLY A 227 -16.73 12.48 -11.98
C GLY A 227 -17.19 11.49 -10.92
N GLU A 228 -18.49 11.23 -10.80
CA GLU A 228 -19.10 10.44 -9.71
C GLU A 228 -18.56 9.01 -9.70
N ALA A 229 -18.59 8.34 -10.85
CA ALA A 229 -18.08 6.99 -11.01
C ALA A 229 -16.58 6.89 -10.68
N MET A 230 -15.80 7.90 -11.06
CA MET A 230 -14.36 7.94 -10.80
C MET A 230 -14.07 8.07 -9.29
N ALA A 231 -14.79 8.96 -8.59
CA ALA A 231 -14.64 9.13 -7.15
C ALA A 231 -15.07 7.88 -6.36
N LEU A 232 -16.19 7.26 -6.76
CA LEU A 232 -16.68 6.03 -6.13
C LEU A 232 -15.72 4.86 -6.37
N ASN A 233 -15.23 4.71 -7.60
CA ASN A 233 -14.28 3.66 -7.97
C ASN A 233 -12.97 3.79 -7.18
N GLU A 234 -12.42 5.00 -7.05
CA GLU A 234 -11.21 5.24 -6.22
C GLU A 234 -11.45 4.77 -4.77
N LYS A 235 -12.59 5.15 -4.17
CA LYS A 235 -12.96 4.72 -2.80
C LYS A 235 -13.05 3.20 -2.70
N GLN A 236 -13.73 2.53 -3.63
CA GLN A 236 -13.96 1.09 -3.60
C GLN A 236 -12.67 0.28 -3.78
N ILE A 237 -11.77 0.76 -4.64
CA ILE A 237 -10.46 0.13 -4.81
C ILE A 237 -9.62 0.29 -3.54
N LEU A 238 -9.51 1.52 -3.01
CA LEU A 238 -8.72 1.79 -1.80
C LEU A 238 -9.24 1.07 -0.54
N GLU A 239 -10.54 0.78 -0.49
CA GLU A 239 -11.13 0.00 0.61
C GLU A 239 -10.76 -1.48 0.55
N LYS A 240 -10.55 -2.04 -0.65
CA LYS A 240 -10.22 -3.46 -0.85
C LYS A 240 -8.72 -3.73 -0.78
N VAL A 241 -7.91 -2.80 -1.28
CA VAL A 241 -6.46 -2.98 -1.37
C VAL A 241 -5.82 -2.85 0.02
N ASN A 242 -5.23 -3.95 0.50
CA ASN A 242 -4.40 -3.95 1.71
C ASN A 242 -2.94 -4.25 1.34
N SER A 243 -2.21 -3.20 0.97
CA SER A 243 -0.81 -3.29 0.57
C SER A 243 0.03 -2.27 1.32
N ARG A 244 1.25 -2.66 1.73
CA ARG A 244 2.22 -1.73 2.31
C ARG A 244 2.79 -0.73 1.30
N PHE A 245 2.67 -1.04 0.01
CA PHE A 245 3.21 -0.25 -1.11
C PHE A 245 2.13 0.55 -1.83
N VAL A 246 0.90 0.58 -1.30
CA VAL A 246 -0.22 1.41 -1.78
C VAL A 246 -0.75 2.19 -0.58
N VAL A 247 -1.17 3.44 -0.80
CA VAL A 247 -1.80 4.22 0.27
C VAL A 247 -3.11 3.54 0.71
N SER A 248 -3.29 3.36 2.02
CA SER A 248 -4.50 2.74 2.55
C SER A 248 -5.56 3.79 2.89
N LEU A 249 -6.83 3.49 2.64
CA LEU A 249 -7.98 4.26 3.11
C LEU A 249 -8.32 3.85 4.55
N ALA A 250 -8.43 4.83 5.44
CA ALA A 250 -8.85 4.63 6.83
C ALA A 250 -10.30 5.08 7.07
N TYR A 251 -10.73 6.17 6.43
CA TYR A 251 -12.09 6.69 6.57
C TYR A 251 -12.58 7.28 5.25
N ALA A 252 -13.87 7.12 4.97
CA ALA A 252 -14.60 7.88 3.97
C ALA A 252 -15.78 8.57 4.65
N TYR A 253 -15.93 9.87 4.45
CA TYR A 253 -17.04 10.65 5.01
C TYR A 253 -17.35 11.85 4.11
N GLU A 254 -18.48 12.49 4.36
CA GLU A 254 -18.85 13.69 3.64
C GLU A 254 -18.95 14.93 4.52
N THR A 255 -18.90 16.08 3.87
CA THR A 255 -19.20 17.39 4.44
C THR A 255 -20.26 18.06 3.58
N LYS A 256 -20.64 19.29 3.96
CA LYS A 256 -21.55 20.12 3.15
C LYS A 256 -21.07 20.26 1.70
N ASP A 257 -19.76 20.44 1.49
CA ASP A 257 -19.23 20.87 0.19
C ASP A 257 -18.31 19.83 -0.48
N ALA A 258 -17.87 18.79 0.23
CA ALA A 258 -16.90 17.82 -0.26
C ALA A 258 -17.11 16.38 0.25
N LEU A 259 -16.72 15.41 -0.57
CA LEU A 259 -16.44 14.03 -0.16
C LEU A 259 -14.99 13.94 0.32
N CYS A 260 -14.73 13.22 1.40
CA CYS A 260 -13.42 13.15 2.04
C CYS A 260 -12.93 11.71 2.13
N LEU A 261 -11.74 11.46 1.56
CA LEU A 261 -11.01 10.20 1.73
C LEU A 261 -9.82 10.45 2.66
N VAL A 262 -9.80 9.76 3.80
CA VAL A 262 -8.73 9.85 4.80
C VAL A 262 -7.75 8.72 4.55
N LEU A 263 -6.58 9.07 4.03
CA LEU A 263 -5.57 8.17 3.50
C LEU A 263 -4.31 8.18 4.37
N THR A 264 -3.50 7.14 4.22
CA THR A 264 -2.14 7.09 4.78
C THR A 264 -1.38 8.39 4.45
N ILE A 265 -0.81 9.04 5.47
CA ILE A 265 -0.01 10.25 5.26
C ILE A 265 1.39 9.88 4.80
N MET A 266 1.85 10.55 3.74
CA MET A 266 3.17 10.34 3.13
C MET A 266 3.93 11.67 3.20
N ASN A 267 4.66 11.88 4.30
CA ASN A 267 5.27 13.17 4.63
C ASN A 267 6.56 13.47 3.85
N GLY A 268 7.17 12.45 3.26
CA GLY A 268 8.39 12.56 2.47
C GLY A 268 8.17 13.22 1.11
N GLY A 269 6.94 13.55 0.72
CA GLY A 269 6.64 14.18 -0.57
C GLY A 269 6.60 13.20 -1.72
N ASP A 270 6.40 13.71 -2.93
CA ASP A 270 6.33 12.91 -4.16
C ASP A 270 7.69 12.71 -4.83
N LEU A 271 7.83 11.61 -5.58
CA LEU A 271 9.08 11.24 -6.23
C LEU A 271 9.53 12.27 -7.26
N LYS A 272 8.60 13.00 -7.89
CA LYS A 272 8.95 14.11 -8.79
C LYS A 272 9.76 15.18 -8.07
N PHE A 273 9.35 15.60 -6.88
CA PHE A 273 10.11 16.55 -6.07
C PHE A 273 11.52 16.02 -5.80
N HIS A 274 11.65 14.75 -5.42
CA HIS A 274 12.94 14.12 -5.17
C HIS A 274 13.83 14.10 -6.42
N ILE A 275 13.30 13.69 -7.58
CA ILE A 275 14.06 13.61 -8.84
C ILE A 275 14.55 14.99 -9.28
N TYR A 276 13.73 16.03 -9.15
CA TYR A 276 13.96 17.30 -9.85
C TYR A 276 14.42 18.47 -8.98
N ASN A 277 14.24 18.38 -7.65
CA ASN A 277 14.44 19.49 -6.71
C ASN A 277 15.45 19.18 -5.59
N MET A 278 15.92 17.94 -5.43
CA MET A 278 16.91 17.57 -4.40
C MET A 278 18.37 17.60 -4.90
N GLY A 279 18.71 18.57 -5.75
CA GLY A 279 20.05 18.76 -6.30
C GLY A 279 20.14 18.43 -7.79
N ASN A 280 21.12 17.61 -8.16
CA ASN A 280 21.29 17.14 -9.53
C ASN A 280 20.16 16.17 -9.90
N PRO A 281 19.53 16.31 -11.08
CA PRO A 281 18.41 15.43 -11.44
C PRO A 281 18.78 13.95 -11.53
N GLY A 282 17.91 13.12 -10.94
CA GLY A 282 18.07 11.67 -10.83
C GLY A 282 18.57 11.21 -9.46
N PHE A 283 18.80 9.90 -9.32
CA PHE A 283 19.25 9.24 -8.09
C PHE A 283 20.44 8.31 -8.35
N GLU A 284 21.12 7.90 -7.28
CA GLU A 284 22.08 6.80 -7.30
C GLU A 284 21.40 5.44 -7.48
N ASP A 285 22.09 4.49 -8.14
CA ASP A 285 21.59 3.17 -8.49
C ASP A 285 20.91 2.43 -7.33
N GLU A 286 21.50 2.45 -6.14
CA GLU A 286 20.93 1.77 -4.95
C GLU A 286 19.52 2.29 -4.61
N ARG A 287 19.31 3.61 -4.70
CA ARG A 287 18.01 4.24 -4.44
C ARG A 287 17.01 3.93 -5.55
N VAL A 288 17.45 3.91 -6.82
CA VAL A 288 16.60 3.53 -7.96
C VAL A 288 16.12 2.09 -7.82
N VAL A 289 17.04 1.15 -7.58
CA VAL A 289 16.73 -0.29 -7.43
C VAL A 289 15.75 -0.50 -6.29
N PHE A 290 15.97 0.17 -5.15
CA PHE A 290 15.09 0.05 -3.98
C PHE A 290 13.66 0.53 -4.28
N TYR A 291 13.49 1.74 -4.83
CA TYR A 291 12.15 2.25 -5.14
C TYR A 291 11.47 1.46 -6.26
N ALA A 292 12.21 1.06 -7.30
CA ALA A 292 11.66 0.20 -8.36
C ALA A 292 11.17 -1.14 -7.79
N ALA A 293 11.86 -1.72 -6.81
CA ALA A 293 11.45 -2.96 -6.17
C ALA A 293 10.17 -2.79 -5.33
N GLU A 294 10.03 -1.68 -4.59
CA GLU A 294 8.81 -1.37 -3.85
C GLU A 294 7.63 -1.10 -4.79
N ILE A 295 7.85 -0.38 -5.89
CA ILE A 295 6.82 -0.14 -6.92
C ILE A 295 6.40 -1.46 -7.55
N CYS A 296 7.35 -2.34 -7.90
CA CYS A 296 7.07 -3.66 -8.43
C CYS A 296 6.16 -4.48 -7.49
N CYS A 297 6.42 -4.44 -6.17
CA CYS A 297 5.55 -5.11 -5.19
C CYS A 297 4.17 -4.45 -5.10
N GLY A 298 4.09 -3.11 -5.18
CA GLY A 298 2.82 -2.38 -5.22
C GLY A 298 1.97 -2.77 -6.43
N LEU A 299 2.57 -2.83 -7.62
CA LEU A 299 1.91 -3.28 -8.84
C LEU A 299 1.45 -4.73 -8.73
N GLN A 300 2.32 -5.63 -8.25
CA GLN A 300 1.96 -7.03 -8.03
C GLN A 300 0.71 -7.15 -7.13
N HIS A 301 0.65 -6.43 -6.01
CA HIS A 301 -0.50 -6.50 -5.11
C HIS A 301 -1.79 -5.97 -5.75
N LEU A 302 -1.70 -4.95 -6.61
CA LEU A 302 -2.86 -4.49 -7.39
C LEU A 302 -3.30 -5.54 -8.43
N HIS A 303 -2.35 -6.09 -9.18
CA HIS A 303 -2.62 -7.09 -10.22
C HIS A 303 -3.21 -8.38 -9.65
N GLN A 304 -2.78 -8.82 -8.46
CA GLN A 304 -3.34 -9.96 -7.73
C GLN A 304 -4.81 -9.78 -7.35
N GLU A 305 -5.26 -8.53 -7.16
CA GLU A 305 -6.68 -8.19 -6.94
C GLU A 305 -7.47 -7.97 -8.26
N GLY A 306 -6.82 -8.22 -9.39
CA GLY A 306 -7.34 -7.96 -10.73
C GLY A 306 -7.39 -6.48 -11.08
N ILE A 307 -6.58 -5.62 -10.46
CA ILE A 307 -6.64 -4.16 -10.61
C ILE A 307 -5.46 -3.66 -11.43
N VAL A 308 -5.72 -2.98 -12.55
CA VAL A 308 -4.69 -2.23 -13.30
C VAL A 308 -4.68 -0.77 -12.86
N TYR A 309 -3.49 -0.19 -12.66
CA TYR A 309 -3.32 1.13 -12.07
C TYR A 309 -3.42 2.29 -13.08
N ARG A 310 -2.75 2.17 -14.23
CA ARG A 310 -2.85 3.06 -15.43
C ARG A 310 -2.35 4.50 -15.28
N ASP A 311 -1.80 4.91 -14.14
CA ASP A 311 -1.27 6.28 -13.98
C ASP A 311 0.06 6.31 -13.18
N LEU A 312 0.95 5.37 -13.49
CA LEU A 312 2.27 5.31 -12.87
C LEU A 312 3.19 6.43 -13.41
N LYS A 313 3.55 7.34 -12.51
CA LYS A 313 4.39 8.52 -12.76
C LYS A 313 4.98 9.06 -11.44
N PRO A 314 6.03 9.90 -11.49
CA PRO A 314 6.72 10.34 -10.27
C PRO A 314 5.83 11.12 -9.29
N GLU A 315 4.82 11.85 -9.79
CA GLU A 315 3.86 12.58 -8.93
C GLU A 315 3.02 11.67 -8.03
N ASN A 316 2.80 10.42 -8.45
CA ASN A 316 1.90 9.50 -7.75
C ASN A 316 2.64 8.52 -6.83
N ILE A 317 3.96 8.57 -6.78
CA ILE A 317 4.79 7.78 -5.85
C ILE A 317 5.19 8.69 -4.70
N LEU A 318 4.73 8.36 -3.49
CA LEU A 318 4.93 9.20 -2.31
C LEU A 318 5.83 8.50 -1.29
N LEU A 319 6.65 9.26 -0.56
CA LEU A 319 7.54 8.75 0.49
C LEU A 319 6.94 8.96 1.89
N ASP A 320 7.11 7.99 2.78
CA ASP A 320 6.79 8.15 4.21
C ASP A 320 7.99 8.71 5.01
N ASP A 321 7.83 8.81 6.33
CA ASP A 321 8.87 9.35 7.23
C ASP A 321 10.13 8.46 7.31
N ASP A 322 9.99 7.17 7.03
CA ASP A 322 11.09 6.19 7.08
C ASP A 322 11.78 6.04 5.71
N GLY A 323 11.25 6.68 4.66
CA GLY A 323 11.80 6.67 3.31
C GLY A 323 11.25 5.59 2.38
N HIS A 324 10.24 4.84 2.82
CA HIS A 324 9.53 3.86 1.99
C HIS A 324 8.53 4.54 1.08
N ILE A 325 8.34 3.99 -0.12
CA ILE A 325 7.38 4.54 -1.10
C ILE A 325 6.02 3.84 -1.04
N ARG A 326 4.98 4.57 -1.46
CA ARG A 326 3.67 4.00 -1.80
C ARG A 326 3.12 4.62 -3.07
N ILE A 327 2.45 3.79 -3.86
CA ILE A 327 1.58 4.20 -4.95
C ILE A 327 0.35 4.92 -4.35
N SER A 328 0.01 6.06 -4.94
CA SER A 328 -1.12 6.91 -4.54
C SER A 328 -2.03 7.24 -5.72
N ASP A 329 -3.11 7.99 -5.49
CA ASP A 329 -4.08 8.43 -6.52
C ASP A 329 -4.58 7.31 -7.45
N LEU A 330 -5.55 6.53 -6.97
CA LEU A 330 -6.12 5.38 -7.70
C LEU A 330 -7.34 5.79 -8.55
N GLY A 331 -7.48 7.07 -8.87
CA GLY A 331 -8.61 7.61 -9.64
C GLY A 331 -8.77 7.00 -11.04
N LEU A 332 -7.66 6.60 -11.66
CA LEU A 332 -7.68 5.94 -12.98
C LEU A 332 -7.55 4.41 -12.90
N ALA A 333 -7.38 3.83 -11.71
CA ALA A 333 -7.30 2.39 -11.57
C ALA A 333 -8.65 1.74 -11.89
N ILE A 334 -8.65 0.49 -12.35
CA ILE A 334 -9.89 -0.25 -12.63
C ILE A 334 -9.70 -1.74 -12.37
N LYS A 335 -10.74 -2.39 -11.85
CA LYS A 335 -10.77 -3.84 -11.73
C LYS A 335 -11.13 -4.47 -13.07
N ILE A 336 -10.26 -5.34 -13.56
CA ILE A 336 -10.45 -6.18 -14.73
C ILE A 336 -11.08 -7.50 -14.26
N PRO A 337 -12.22 -7.93 -14.82
CA PRO A 337 -12.78 -9.24 -14.54
C PRO A 337 -11.81 -10.36 -14.96
N GLU A 338 -11.83 -11.47 -14.24
CA GLU A 338 -10.95 -12.61 -14.52
C GLU A 338 -11.17 -13.14 -15.95
N GLY A 339 -10.09 -13.34 -16.70
CA GLY A 339 -10.14 -13.78 -18.10
C GLY A 339 -10.55 -12.71 -19.12
N GLU A 340 -10.83 -11.47 -18.70
CA GLU A 340 -11.23 -10.38 -19.59
C GLU A 340 -10.10 -9.39 -19.90
N THR A 341 -10.35 -8.54 -20.90
CA THR A 341 -9.49 -7.40 -21.25
C THR A 341 -10.32 -6.13 -21.31
N ILE A 342 -9.69 -5.00 -20.99
CA ILE A 342 -10.34 -3.70 -21.04
C ILE A 342 -9.82 -2.86 -22.20
N ARG A 343 -10.57 -1.82 -22.55
CA ARG A 343 -10.18 -0.80 -23.53
C ARG A 343 -10.38 0.57 -22.91
N GLY A 344 -9.40 1.45 -23.02
CA GLY A 344 -9.54 2.82 -22.54
C GLY A 344 -8.25 3.62 -22.67
N ARG A 345 -8.32 4.77 -23.32
CA ARG A 345 -7.20 5.69 -23.52
C ARG A 345 -7.13 6.71 -22.38
N VAL A 346 -6.58 6.28 -21.26
CA VAL A 346 -6.42 7.08 -20.03
C VAL A 346 -4.99 7.00 -19.52
N GLY A 347 -4.57 8.02 -18.76
CA GLY A 347 -3.22 8.13 -18.21
C GLY A 347 -2.55 9.45 -18.57
N THR A 348 -1.32 9.60 -18.13
CA THR A 348 -0.52 10.82 -18.34
C THR A 348 0.32 10.72 -19.61
N VAL A 349 0.31 11.77 -20.43
CA VAL A 349 1.11 11.83 -21.68
C VAL A 349 2.60 11.63 -21.36
N GLY A 350 3.25 10.74 -22.11
CA GLY A 350 4.64 10.31 -21.88
C GLY A 350 4.78 9.06 -21.01
N TYR A 351 3.74 8.67 -20.28
CA TYR A 351 3.70 7.45 -19.44
C TYR A 351 2.65 6.43 -19.91
N MET A 352 1.73 6.82 -20.80
CA MET A 352 0.81 5.88 -21.45
C MET A 352 1.59 4.94 -22.35
N ALA A 353 1.38 3.63 -22.19
CA ALA A 353 1.99 2.62 -23.04
C ALA A 353 1.47 2.68 -24.49
N PRO A 354 2.22 2.17 -25.49
CA PRO A 354 1.80 2.20 -26.90
C PRO A 354 0.40 1.63 -27.14
N GLU A 355 0.07 0.49 -26.54
CA GLU A 355 -1.25 -0.15 -26.68
C GLU A 355 -2.40 0.71 -26.10
N VAL A 356 -2.12 1.55 -25.09
CA VAL A 356 -3.08 2.51 -24.53
C VAL A 356 -3.28 3.68 -25.49
N ILE A 357 -2.21 4.19 -26.09
CA ILE A 357 -2.25 5.30 -27.07
C ILE A 357 -3.00 4.86 -28.33
N ASN A 358 -2.73 3.64 -28.82
CA ASN A 358 -3.38 2.99 -29.95
C ASN A 358 -4.84 2.61 -29.67
N ASN A 359 -5.29 2.76 -28.41
CA ASN A 359 -6.62 2.38 -27.96
C ASN A 359 -6.90 0.89 -28.25
N GLU A 360 -5.92 0.03 -28.00
CA GLU A 360 -6.02 -1.42 -28.06
C GLU A 360 -6.61 -1.99 -26.76
N ARG A 361 -6.86 -3.30 -26.74
CA ARG A 361 -7.26 -4.01 -25.53
C ARG A 361 -6.04 -4.41 -24.72
N TYR A 362 -6.10 -4.28 -23.41
CA TYR A 362 -4.99 -4.60 -22.52
C TYR A 362 -5.48 -5.14 -21.18
N THR A 363 -4.55 -5.75 -20.43
CA THR A 363 -4.72 -6.14 -19.03
C THR A 363 -3.84 -5.28 -18.12
N PHE A 364 -2.68 -5.80 -17.71
CA PHE A 364 -1.76 -5.18 -16.76
C PHE A 364 -0.51 -4.57 -17.42
N SER A 365 -0.32 -4.81 -18.72
CA SER A 365 0.85 -4.37 -19.49
C SER A 365 1.17 -2.86 -19.40
N PRO A 366 0.20 -1.93 -19.25
CA PRO A 366 0.53 -0.51 -19.13
C PRO A 366 1.27 -0.16 -17.84
N ASP A 367 1.08 -0.93 -16.77
CA ASP A 367 1.73 -0.67 -15.49
C ASP A 367 3.22 -1.03 -15.53
N TRP A 368 3.58 -2.12 -16.22
CA TRP A 368 4.97 -2.51 -16.43
C TRP A 368 5.72 -1.53 -17.33
N TRP A 369 5.05 -1.00 -18.35
CA TRP A 369 5.58 0.13 -19.13
C TRP A 369 5.84 1.34 -18.24
N GLY A 370 4.87 1.71 -17.39
CA GLY A 370 5.03 2.80 -16.43
C GLY A 370 6.20 2.59 -15.47
N LEU A 371 6.48 1.35 -15.06
CA LEU A 371 7.65 1.02 -14.24
C LEU A 371 8.94 1.29 -15.02
N GLY A 372 9.00 0.90 -16.31
CA GLY A 372 10.11 1.20 -17.20
C GLY A 372 10.36 2.71 -17.33
N CYS A 373 9.30 3.49 -17.52
CA CYS A 373 9.39 4.96 -17.55
C CYS A 373 9.96 5.53 -16.24
N LEU A 374 9.51 5.02 -15.08
CA LEU A 374 9.98 5.46 -13.77
C LEU A 374 11.44 5.09 -13.51
N VAL A 375 11.85 3.85 -13.81
CA VAL A 375 13.27 3.45 -13.66
C VAL A 375 14.16 4.33 -14.53
N TYR A 376 13.77 4.57 -15.78
CA TYR A 376 14.49 5.46 -16.67
C TYR A 376 14.60 6.88 -16.08
N GLU A 377 13.49 7.46 -15.66
CA GLU A 377 13.45 8.86 -15.20
C GLU A 377 14.18 9.07 -13.88
N MET A 378 14.15 8.08 -12.98
CA MET A 378 14.93 8.09 -11.74
C MET A 378 16.45 8.08 -12.01
N ILE A 379 16.93 7.41 -13.05
CA ILE A 379 18.36 7.37 -13.41
C ILE A 379 18.75 8.61 -14.22
N ALA A 380 18.02 8.87 -15.31
CA ALA A 380 18.34 9.92 -16.26
C ALA A 380 18.14 11.33 -15.67
N GLY A 381 17.15 11.48 -14.77
CA GLY A 381 16.68 12.77 -14.30
C GLY A 381 15.80 13.51 -15.31
N GLN A 382 15.20 12.78 -16.26
CA GLN A 382 14.24 13.25 -17.26
C GLN A 382 13.44 12.07 -17.84
N SER A 383 12.25 12.35 -18.37
CA SER A 383 11.38 11.35 -19.01
C SER A 383 12.01 10.80 -20.32
N PRO A 384 11.81 9.51 -20.65
CA PRO A 384 12.39 8.89 -21.85
C PRO A 384 11.93 9.52 -23.17
N PHE A 385 10.71 10.07 -23.22
CA PHE A 385 10.11 10.59 -24.46
C PHE A 385 9.87 12.11 -24.43
N ARG A 386 10.29 12.79 -23.35
CA ARG A 386 10.09 14.23 -23.19
C ARG A 386 11.19 14.88 -22.36
N ALA A 387 11.91 15.81 -22.98
CA ALA A 387 12.95 16.55 -22.28
C ALA A 387 12.36 17.53 -21.24
N ARG A 388 13.14 17.81 -20.20
CA ARG A 388 12.71 18.73 -19.14
C ARG A 388 12.47 20.13 -19.69
N LYS A 389 11.34 20.74 -19.34
CA LYS A 389 10.88 22.07 -19.83
C LYS A 389 10.60 22.13 -21.35
N GLU A 390 10.60 21.00 -22.05
CA GLU A 390 10.23 20.95 -23.46
C GLU A 390 8.74 21.29 -23.66
N ARG A 391 8.50 22.28 -24.53
CA ARG A 391 7.16 22.67 -24.99
C ARG A 391 6.86 21.96 -26.29
N VAL A 392 6.38 20.73 -26.16
CA VAL A 392 6.00 19.86 -27.27
C VAL A 392 4.50 19.55 -27.21
N LYS A 393 3.87 19.41 -28.38
CA LYS A 393 2.46 19.02 -28.47
C LYS A 393 2.26 17.59 -28.00
N ARG A 394 1.05 17.28 -27.55
CA ARG A 394 0.71 15.94 -27.04
C ARG A 394 0.94 14.86 -28.10
N GLU A 395 0.50 15.11 -29.32
CA GLU A 395 0.53 14.17 -30.44
C GLU A 395 1.97 13.78 -30.81
N GLU A 396 2.90 14.73 -30.68
CA GLU A 396 4.30 14.48 -30.95
C GLU A 396 4.91 13.56 -29.88
N VAL A 397 4.64 13.79 -28.58
CA VAL A 397 5.11 12.88 -27.52
C VAL A 397 4.52 11.49 -27.69
N GLU A 398 3.25 11.38 -28.07
CA GLU A 398 2.60 10.10 -28.34
C GLU A 398 3.26 9.37 -29.52
N LYS A 399 3.61 10.09 -30.59
CA LYS A 399 4.38 9.56 -31.72
C LYS A 399 5.75 9.03 -31.28
N ARG A 400 6.49 9.77 -30.45
CA ARG A 400 7.79 9.31 -29.89
C ARG A 400 7.63 8.01 -29.11
N VAL A 401 6.60 7.92 -28.25
CA VAL A 401 6.28 6.70 -27.51
C VAL A 401 6.00 5.52 -28.44
N GLN A 402 5.35 5.75 -29.59
CA GLN A 402 5.02 4.70 -30.56
C GLN A 402 6.20 4.30 -31.46
N GLU A 403 7.07 5.23 -31.83
CA GLU A 403 8.04 5.03 -32.93
C GLU A 403 9.51 5.06 -32.49
N GLU A 404 9.87 5.89 -31.51
CA GLU A 404 11.26 6.12 -31.13
C GLU A 404 11.75 5.15 -30.06
N GLN A 405 12.99 4.69 -30.18
CA GLN A 405 13.66 3.94 -29.11
C GLN A 405 14.25 4.92 -28.09
N GLU A 406 14.17 4.57 -26.82
CA GLU A 406 14.75 5.37 -25.75
C GLU A 406 16.28 5.41 -25.82
N HIS A 407 16.86 6.55 -25.42
CA HIS A 407 18.32 6.73 -25.42
C HIS A 407 18.89 6.58 -24.02
N TYR A 408 19.97 5.80 -23.87
CA TYR A 408 20.64 5.55 -22.59
C TYR A 408 22.00 6.24 -22.51
N SER A 409 22.13 7.18 -21.58
CA SER A 409 23.43 7.80 -21.25
C SER A 409 24.33 6.87 -20.43
N ASP A 410 25.55 7.30 -20.16
CA ASP A 410 26.53 6.59 -19.33
C ASP A 410 26.13 6.47 -17.85
N LYS A 411 25.02 7.12 -17.44
CA LYS A 411 24.43 6.93 -16.11
C LYS A 411 23.81 5.54 -15.92
N PHE A 412 23.49 4.83 -17.00
CA PHE A 412 22.85 3.52 -16.93
C PHE A 412 23.90 2.41 -16.88
N SER A 413 23.89 1.63 -15.80
CA SER A 413 24.58 0.34 -15.76
C SER A 413 23.99 -0.64 -16.78
N GLU A 414 24.71 -1.70 -17.11
CA GLU A 414 24.25 -2.73 -18.06
C GLU A 414 22.91 -3.33 -17.65
N ASP A 415 22.76 -3.68 -16.38
CA ASP A 415 21.51 -4.21 -15.81
C ASP A 415 20.36 -3.19 -15.87
N ALA A 416 20.66 -1.93 -15.58
CA ALA A 416 19.65 -0.86 -15.60
C ALA A 416 19.15 -0.60 -17.01
N ARG A 417 20.06 -0.59 -18.00
CA ARG A 417 19.69 -0.51 -19.41
C ARG A 417 18.85 -1.72 -19.82
N ALA A 418 19.30 -2.93 -19.48
CA ALA A 418 18.62 -4.17 -19.84
C ALA A 418 17.17 -4.21 -19.30
N ILE A 419 16.96 -3.90 -18.02
CA ILE A 419 15.61 -3.92 -17.45
C ILE A 419 14.71 -2.83 -18.06
N CYS A 420 15.24 -1.63 -18.28
CA CYS A 420 14.49 -0.54 -18.90
C CYS A 420 14.06 -0.92 -20.32
N THR A 421 14.96 -1.47 -21.14
CA THR A 421 14.64 -1.90 -22.51
C THR A 421 13.56 -2.99 -22.52
N LEU A 422 13.62 -3.96 -21.60
CA LEU A 422 12.63 -5.03 -21.53
C LEU A 422 11.26 -4.54 -21.01
N LEU A 423 11.22 -3.57 -20.08
CA LEU A 423 9.99 -2.95 -19.60
C LEU A 423 9.39 -1.94 -20.61
N LEU A 424 10.24 -1.28 -21.40
CA LEU A 424 9.86 -0.34 -22.46
C LEU A 424 9.74 -1.01 -23.83
N ALA A 425 9.65 -2.33 -23.89
CA ALA A 425 9.28 -3.04 -25.10
C ALA A 425 7.89 -2.56 -25.58
N LYS A 426 7.84 -2.05 -26.81
CA LYS A 426 6.62 -1.45 -27.37
C LYS A 426 5.51 -2.48 -27.56
N ASP A 427 5.88 -3.70 -27.99
CA ASP A 427 4.98 -4.85 -28.04
C ASP A 427 4.76 -5.39 -26.61
N PRO A 428 3.52 -5.36 -26.08
CA PRO A 428 3.23 -5.89 -24.75
C PRO A 428 3.51 -7.41 -24.61
N GLN A 429 3.53 -8.19 -25.70
CA GLN A 429 3.85 -9.62 -25.63
C GLN A 429 5.33 -9.89 -25.37
N GLN A 430 6.20 -8.94 -25.71
CA GLN A 430 7.64 -9.00 -25.45
C GLN A 430 8.06 -8.23 -24.19
N ARG A 431 7.09 -7.59 -23.51
CA ARG A 431 7.34 -6.72 -22.37
C ARG A 431 7.48 -7.52 -21.08
N LEU A 432 8.56 -7.27 -20.35
CA LEU A 432 8.84 -7.92 -19.07
C LEU A 432 7.66 -7.76 -18.10
N GLY A 433 7.27 -8.86 -17.46
CA GLY A 433 6.15 -8.89 -16.52
C GLY A 433 4.77 -9.09 -17.16
N CYS A 434 4.68 -9.14 -18.50
CA CYS A 434 3.44 -9.47 -19.21
C CYS A 434 3.27 -10.97 -19.48
N GLY A 435 4.29 -11.79 -19.23
CA GLY A 435 4.23 -13.24 -19.31
C GLY A 435 3.46 -13.90 -18.16
N ALA A 436 3.34 -15.23 -18.21
CA ALA A 436 2.59 -16.02 -17.22
C ALA A 436 3.09 -15.86 -15.77
N ASP A 437 4.38 -15.57 -15.60
CA ASP A 437 5.00 -15.36 -14.29
C ASP A 437 4.76 -13.96 -13.70
N GLY A 438 4.23 -13.03 -14.50
CA GLY A 438 3.93 -11.67 -14.08
C GLY A 438 5.10 -10.99 -13.36
N ALA A 439 4.83 -10.45 -12.17
CA ALA A 439 5.85 -9.81 -11.34
C ALA A 439 7.03 -10.72 -10.98
N ALA A 440 6.86 -12.05 -10.93
CA ALA A 440 7.95 -12.95 -10.58
C ALA A 440 9.08 -12.92 -11.61
N GLU A 441 8.75 -12.73 -12.89
CA GLU A 441 9.74 -12.53 -13.95
C GLU A 441 10.55 -11.25 -13.73
N VAL A 442 9.86 -10.14 -13.44
CA VAL A 442 10.48 -8.83 -13.15
C VAL A 442 11.43 -8.94 -11.96
N LYS A 443 10.99 -9.59 -10.87
CA LYS A 443 11.77 -9.75 -9.62
C LYS A 443 13.03 -10.60 -9.78
N ARG A 444 13.09 -11.49 -10.77
CA ARG A 444 14.28 -12.33 -11.05
C ARG A 444 15.33 -11.62 -11.91
N HIS A 445 15.02 -10.45 -12.46
CA HIS A 445 15.97 -9.72 -13.29
C HIS A 445 17.24 -9.33 -12.50
N PRO A 446 18.45 -9.43 -13.08
CA PRO A 446 19.72 -9.11 -12.40
C PRO A 446 19.80 -7.71 -11.77
N PHE A 447 19.04 -6.75 -12.31
CA PHE A 447 18.84 -5.41 -11.74
C PHE A 447 18.42 -5.46 -10.25
N PHE A 448 17.64 -6.46 -9.83
CA PHE A 448 17.20 -6.63 -8.44
C PHE A 448 18.05 -7.63 -7.65
N ARG A 449 19.26 -8.01 -8.11
CA ARG A 449 20.09 -9.03 -7.46
C ARG A 449 20.39 -8.77 -5.99
N THR A 450 20.39 -7.50 -5.57
CA THR A 450 20.64 -7.07 -4.19
C THR A 450 19.39 -7.06 -3.30
N ILE A 451 18.20 -7.30 -3.87
CA ILE A 451 16.92 -7.19 -3.17
C ILE A 451 16.41 -8.56 -2.75
N ASN A 452 16.28 -8.76 -1.43
CA ASN A 452 15.46 -9.84 -0.90
C ASN A 452 13.99 -9.40 -0.81
N PHE A 453 13.20 -9.74 -1.81
CA PHE A 453 11.79 -9.30 -1.91
C PHE A 453 10.91 -9.69 -0.72
N LYS A 454 11.13 -10.84 -0.08
CA LYS A 454 10.34 -11.22 1.12
C LYS A 454 10.62 -10.29 2.30
N ARG A 455 11.88 -9.90 2.49
CA ARG A 455 12.27 -8.93 3.53
C ARG A 455 11.79 -7.52 3.21
N LEU A 456 11.77 -7.16 1.91
CA LEU A 456 11.19 -5.90 1.43
C LEU A 456 9.67 -5.86 1.67
N GLU A 457 8.95 -6.93 1.31
CA GLU A 457 7.52 -7.13 1.55
C GLU A 457 7.18 -7.16 3.04
N ALA A 458 8.12 -7.52 3.91
CA ALA A 458 7.98 -7.41 5.36
C ALA A 458 8.37 -6.03 5.92
N GLY A 459 8.99 -5.16 5.12
CA GLY A 459 9.50 -3.84 5.49
C GLY A 459 10.64 -3.90 6.51
N ILE A 460 11.47 -4.93 6.39
CA ILE A 460 12.67 -5.10 7.21
C ILE A 460 13.87 -4.48 6.50
N THR A 461 13.85 -4.44 5.17
CA THR A 461 14.89 -3.79 4.37
C THR A 461 14.82 -2.29 4.57
N LYS A 462 15.94 -1.69 5.00
CA LYS A 462 16.02 -0.24 5.24
C LYS A 462 16.17 0.50 3.91
N PRO A 463 15.46 1.62 3.71
CA PRO A 463 15.67 2.49 2.55
C PRO A 463 17.07 3.13 2.57
N SER A 464 17.64 3.38 1.39
CA SER A 464 18.92 4.07 1.24
C SER A 464 18.84 5.58 1.52
N PHE A 465 17.63 6.15 1.44
CA PHE A 465 17.36 7.56 1.73
C PHE A 465 16.21 7.69 2.72
N VAL A 466 16.42 8.49 3.77
CA VAL A 466 15.41 8.83 4.78
C VAL A 466 15.15 10.34 4.71
N PRO A 467 13.89 10.79 4.51
CA PRO A 467 13.55 12.21 4.54
C PRO A 467 13.86 12.86 5.90
N ASP A 468 14.26 14.13 5.89
CA ASP A 468 14.46 14.90 7.12
C ASP A 468 13.10 15.13 7.81
N PRO A 469 12.90 14.67 9.07
CA PRO A 469 11.63 14.84 9.78
C PRO A 469 11.28 16.31 10.05
N ARG A 470 12.25 17.23 9.96
CA ARG A 470 12.06 18.68 10.12
C ARG A 470 11.75 19.40 8.81
N ALA A 471 11.90 18.72 7.67
CA ALA A 471 11.57 19.27 6.37
C ALA A 471 10.11 19.00 6.01
N VAL A 472 9.56 19.88 5.16
CA VAL A 472 8.26 19.72 4.53
C VAL A 472 8.50 19.63 3.02
N TYR A 473 8.33 18.43 2.47
CA TYR A 473 8.60 18.10 1.08
C TYR A 473 7.39 18.39 0.17
N CYS A 474 6.88 19.62 0.23
CA CYS A 474 5.83 20.09 -0.68
C CYS A 474 5.99 21.58 -0.98
N LYS A 475 5.26 22.07 -1.99
CA LYS A 475 5.27 23.49 -2.35
C LYS A 475 4.74 24.37 -1.21
N ASP A 476 5.16 25.64 -1.20
CA ASP A 476 4.59 26.64 -0.31
C ASP A 476 3.08 26.77 -0.53
N VAL A 477 2.32 27.05 0.54
CA VAL A 477 0.84 27.04 0.48
C VAL A 477 0.30 27.97 -0.61
N LEU A 478 0.99 29.08 -0.86
CA LEU A 478 0.61 30.10 -1.83
C LEU A 478 0.95 29.71 -3.28
N ASP A 479 1.95 28.83 -3.46
CA ASP A 479 2.35 28.29 -4.77
C ASP A 479 1.44 27.13 -5.21
N ILE A 480 0.57 26.65 -4.31
CA ILE A 480 -0.47 25.68 -4.63
C ILE A 480 -1.61 26.46 -5.29
N GLU A 481 -1.66 26.39 -6.63
CA GLU A 481 -2.67 27.07 -7.44
C GLU A 481 -4.08 26.92 -6.86
N GLN A 482 -4.79 28.02 -6.61
CA GLN A 482 -6.18 27.94 -6.18
C GLN A 482 -7.08 27.51 -7.33
N PHE A 483 -8.13 26.74 -7.03
CA PHE A 483 -9.16 26.49 -8.01
C PHE A 483 -10.10 27.69 -8.14
N SER A 484 -10.54 27.97 -9.37
CA SER A 484 -11.70 28.84 -9.56
C SER A 484 -12.93 28.20 -8.93
N THR A 485 -13.71 29.02 -8.21
CA THR A 485 -14.98 28.60 -7.60
C THR A 485 -15.96 28.15 -8.68
N VAL A 486 -16.58 27.00 -8.50
CA VAL A 486 -17.60 26.48 -9.42
C VAL A 486 -18.91 27.25 -9.21
N LYS A 487 -19.23 28.15 -10.14
CA LYS A 487 -20.52 28.88 -10.20
C LYS A 487 -21.53 28.15 -11.09
N GLY A 488 -22.81 28.34 -10.82
CA GLY A 488 -23.91 27.82 -11.65
C GLY A 488 -24.20 26.32 -11.53
N VAL A 489 -23.68 25.65 -10.50
CA VAL A 489 -23.93 24.23 -10.23
C VAL A 489 -24.64 24.08 -8.89
N ASN A 490 -25.85 23.53 -8.94
CA ASN A 490 -26.66 23.17 -7.77
C ASN A 490 -26.67 21.65 -7.60
N LEU A 491 -26.62 21.21 -6.35
CA LEU A 491 -26.79 19.80 -6.01
C LEU A 491 -28.30 19.50 -5.89
N ASP A 492 -28.75 18.39 -6.43
CA ASP A 492 -30.14 17.93 -6.43
C ASP A 492 -30.30 16.59 -5.68
N GLN A 493 -31.49 16.01 -5.70
CA GLN A 493 -31.78 14.76 -4.98
C GLN A 493 -31.02 13.55 -5.50
N ALA A 494 -30.59 13.54 -6.78
CA ALA A 494 -29.83 12.42 -7.32
C ALA A 494 -28.35 12.45 -6.88
N ASP A 495 -27.86 13.60 -6.41
CA ASP A 495 -26.50 13.75 -5.90
C ASP A 495 -26.33 13.35 -4.42
N ASN A 496 -27.43 13.33 -3.65
CA ASN A 496 -27.45 12.97 -2.22
C ASN A 496 -27.65 11.46 -2.06
#